data_AF-A0A953REY1-F1
#
_entry.id   AF-A0A953REY1-F1
#
_cell.length_a   1.000
_cell.length_b   1.000
_cell.length_c   1.000
_cell.angle_alpha   90.00
_cell.angle_beta   90.00
_cell.angle_gamma   90.00
#
_symmetry.space_group_name_H-M   'P 1'
#
loop_
_entity.id
_entity.type
_entity.pdbx_description
1 polymer ?
#
loop_
_entity_poly.entity_id
_entity_poly.type
_entity_poly.pdbx_seq_one_letter_code
_entity_poly.pdbx_strand_id
1 'polypeptide(L)'
;MKAFGKEKFVKRTGFFEATASPDRSYNDAAHILDLRIRMDKGPLYHVGEVRITGLSPDLEGRARRLWKPKAGDPYDYAYPNDFFQAFSRTVDFRAFRKYDAVTLKGTGDHVMDINLVFESR
;
A
#
# COMPACT_ATOMS: atom_id res chain seq x y z
N MET A 1 4.40 2.14 -20.24
CA MET A 1 3.73 0.83 -20.06
C MET A 1 2.61 1.03 -19.03
N LYS A 2 1.33 0.81 -19.38
CA LYS A 2 0.22 0.99 -18.42
C LYS A 2 0.19 -0.20 -17.46
N ALA A 3 0.19 0.05 -16.15
CA ALA A 3 0.02 -0.99 -15.14
C ALA A 3 -1.31 -1.72 -15.35
N PHE A 4 -1.27 -3.05 -15.41
CA PHE A 4 -2.48 -3.88 -15.54
C PHE A 4 -3.23 -3.90 -14.20
N GLY A 5 -4.57 -3.86 -14.21
CA GLY A 5 -5.37 -3.87 -12.97
C GLY A 5 -5.04 -5.05 -12.03
N LYS A 6 -4.61 -6.19 -12.57
CA LYS A 6 -4.16 -7.36 -11.79
C LYS A 6 -2.85 -7.15 -11.05
N GLU A 7 -1.93 -6.34 -11.59
CA GLU A 7 -0.66 -6.00 -10.94
C GLU A 7 -0.93 -5.24 -9.64
N LYS A 8 -1.83 -4.25 -9.68
CA LYS A 8 -2.22 -3.49 -8.48
C LYS A 8 -2.78 -4.40 -7.38
N PHE A 9 -3.63 -5.37 -7.73
CA PHE A 9 -4.19 -6.28 -6.74
C PHE A 9 -3.11 -7.12 -6.05
N VAL A 10 -2.17 -7.68 -6.81
CA VAL A 10 -1.08 -8.50 -6.24
C VAL A 10 -0.11 -7.65 -5.42
N LYS A 11 0.15 -6.40 -5.82
CA LYS A 11 0.97 -5.48 -5.03
C LYS A 11 0.42 -5.21 -3.63
N ARG A 12 -0.90 -5.26 -3.47
CA ARG A 12 -1.57 -5.05 -2.18
C ARG A 12 -1.50 -6.26 -1.25
N THR A 13 -1.02 -7.41 -1.71
CA THR A 13 -0.93 -8.64 -0.89
C THR A 13 0.49 -8.92 -0.40
N GLY A 14 1.30 -7.87 -0.16
CA GLY A 14 2.70 -8.00 0.25
C GLY A 14 3.72 -8.00 -0.89
N PHE A 15 3.32 -8.18 -2.14
CA PHE A 15 4.23 -8.24 -3.29
C PHE A 15 4.35 -6.87 -3.97
N PHE A 16 4.70 -5.81 -3.24
CA PHE A 16 4.57 -4.44 -3.76
C PHE A 16 5.46 -4.14 -4.99
N GLU A 17 6.51 -4.94 -5.20
CA GLU A 17 7.41 -4.87 -6.35
C GLU A 17 6.93 -5.68 -7.56
N ALA A 18 5.77 -6.35 -7.47
CA ALA A 18 5.28 -7.21 -8.54
C ALA A 18 5.21 -6.49 -9.89
N THR A 19 5.53 -7.19 -10.97
CA THR A 19 5.42 -6.64 -12.33
C THR A 19 4.63 -7.59 -13.21
N ALA A 20 3.82 -7.04 -14.11
CA ALA A 20 3.06 -7.80 -15.09
C ALA A 20 3.60 -7.51 -16.49
N SER A 21 3.98 -8.57 -17.20
CA SER A 21 4.50 -8.50 -18.57
C SER A 21 3.55 -9.24 -19.53
N PRO A 22 2.98 -8.55 -20.53
CA PRO A 22 2.18 -9.20 -21.55
C PRO A 22 3.09 -9.92 -22.54
N ASP A 23 2.73 -11.15 -22.87
CA ASP A 23 3.27 -11.95 -23.95
C ASP A 23 2.13 -12.19 -24.96
N ARG A 24 2.33 -11.73 -26.19
CA ARG A 24 1.31 -11.68 -27.25
C ARG A 24 1.75 -12.57 -28.39
N SER A 25 0.88 -13.49 -28.78
CA SER A 25 1.08 -14.33 -29.96
C SER A 25 -0.09 -14.13 -30.90
N TYR A 26 0.19 -13.74 -32.14
CA TYR A 26 -0.82 -13.59 -33.18
C TYR A 26 -0.83 -14.84 -34.05
N ASN A 27 -2.03 -15.34 -34.28
CA ASN A 27 -2.30 -16.30 -35.34
C ASN A 27 -3.07 -15.57 -36.45
N ASP A 28 -2.33 -15.07 -37.43
CA ASP A 28 -2.88 -14.25 -38.51
C ASP A 28 -3.87 -15.03 -39.39
N ALA A 29 -3.62 -16.33 -39.61
CA ALA A 29 -4.49 -17.19 -40.42
C ALA A 29 -5.84 -17.46 -39.74
N ALA A 30 -5.86 -17.55 -38.42
CA ALA A 30 -7.09 -17.72 -37.63
C ALA A 30 -7.70 -16.38 -37.17
N HIS A 31 -7.02 -15.26 -37.39
CA HIS A 31 -7.34 -13.94 -36.82
C HIS A 31 -7.51 -13.97 -35.29
N ILE A 32 -6.67 -14.74 -34.59
CA ILE A 32 -6.69 -14.89 -33.13
C ILE A 32 -5.47 -14.20 -32.51
N LEU A 33 -5.68 -13.45 -31.42
CA LEU A 33 -4.63 -12.95 -30.55
C LEU A 33 -4.65 -13.72 -29.22
N ASP A 34 -3.61 -14.50 -28.98
CA ASP A 34 -3.34 -15.11 -27.68
C ASP A 34 -2.57 -14.12 -26.80
N LEU A 35 -3.16 -13.78 -25.65
CA LEU A 35 -2.55 -12.91 -24.65
C LEU A 35 -2.25 -13.72 -23.38
N ARG A 36 -0.96 -13.94 -23.11
CA ARG A 36 -0.48 -14.48 -21.83
C ARG A 36 0.04 -13.33 -20.97
N ILE A 37 -0.44 -13.21 -19.74
CA ILE A 37 0.10 -12.24 -18.78
C ILE A 37 1.00 -12.99 -17.80
N ARG A 38 2.31 -12.78 -17.92
CA ARG A 38 3.27 -13.28 -16.94
C ARG A 38 3.35 -12.28 -15.79
N MET A 39 3.42 -12.81 -14.56
CA MET A 39 3.51 -12.00 -13.36
C MET A 39 4.72 -12.44 -12.56
N ASP A 40 5.68 -11.53 -12.41
CA ASP A 40 6.73 -11.66 -11.42
C ASP A 40 6.25 -10.98 -10.15
N LYS A 41 6.27 -11.69 -9.03
CA LYS A 41 5.80 -11.16 -7.75
C LYS A 41 6.90 -10.40 -7.01
N GLY A 42 8.16 -10.70 -7.27
CA GLY A 42 9.25 -10.27 -6.39
C GLY A 42 9.09 -10.82 -4.95
N PRO A 43 9.75 -10.19 -3.97
CA PRO A 43 9.70 -10.63 -2.58
C PRO A 43 8.37 -10.30 -1.89
N LEU A 44 8.04 -11.10 -0.87
CA LEU A 44 6.90 -10.83 0.01
C LEU A 44 7.34 -9.90 1.15
N TYR A 45 6.84 -8.68 1.13
CA TYR A 45 7.06 -7.70 2.18
C TYR A 45 6.03 -7.80 3.30
N HIS A 46 6.47 -7.50 4.51
CA HIS A 46 5.67 -7.55 5.73
C HIS A 46 5.70 -6.18 6.42
N VAL A 47 4.64 -5.85 7.15
CA VAL A 47 4.56 -4.65 7.96
C VAL A 47 5.54 -4.76 9.12
N GLY A 48 6.34 -3.72 9.33
CA GLY A 48 7.22 -3.56 10.48
C GLY A 48 6.55 -2.74 11.58
N GLU A 49 7.26 -1.74 12.08
CA GLU A 49 6.74 -0.83 13.09
C GLU A 49 5.78 0.20 12.46
N VAL A 50 4.69 0.51 13.19
CA VAL A 50 3.78 1.58 12.83
C VAL A 50 3.84 2.69 13.87
N ARG A 51 4.34 3.85 13.47
CA ARG A 51 4.43 5.04 14.33
C ARG A 51 3.39 6.06 13.90
N ILE A 52 2.75 6.70 14.87
CA ILE A 52 1.77 7.77 14.66
C ILE A 52 2.28 8.98 15.43
N THR A 53 2.44 10.12 14.77
CA THR A 53 3.00 11.33 15.39
C THR A 53 2.17 12.57 15.08
N GLY A 54 2.18 13.53 16.02
CA GLY A 54 1.55 14.84 15.85
C GLY A 54 0.02 14.88 15.97
N LEU A 55 -0.60 13.79 16.43
CA LEU A 55 -1.98 13.80 16.88
C LEU A 55 -2.08 14.11 18.38
N SER A 56 -3.23 14.62 18.83
CA SER A 56 -3.56 14.64 20.25
C SER A 56 -3.76 13.21 20.77
N PRO A 57 -3.59 12.94 22.09
CA PRO A 57 -3.74 11.59 22.64
C PRO A 57 -5.08 10.91 22.31
N ASP A 58 -6.19 11.68 22.29
CA ASP A 58 -7.50 11.14 21.96
C ASP A 58 -7.60 10.73 20.48
N LEU A 59 -7.08 11.57 19.57
CA LEU A 59 -7.05 11.28 18.13
C LEU A 59 -6.08 10.15 17.80
N GLU A 60 -4.93 10.09 18.45
CA GLU A 60 -3.99 8.97 18.30
C GLU A 60 -4.64 7.66 18.76
N GLY A 61 -5.34 7.66 19.89
CA GLY A 61 -6.09 6.49 20.35
C GLY A 61 -7.14 6.01 19.35
N ARG A 62 -7.84 6.94 18.68
CA ARG A 62 -8.78 6.61 17.59
C ARG A 62 -8.07 6.07 16.36
N ALA A 63 -6.99 6.71 15.95
CA ALA A 63 -6.17 6.28 14.82
C ALA A 63 -5.63 4.86 15.02
N ARG A 64 -5.08 4.56 16.20
CA ARG A 64 -4.58 3.22 16.56
C ARG A 64 -5.66 2.14 16.55
N ARG A 65 -6.90 2.46 16.97
CA ARG A 65 -8.03 1.52 16.90
C ARG A 65 -8.51 1.28 15.46
N LEU A 66 -8.40 2.28 14.59
CA LEU A 66 -8.84 2.19 13.20
C LEU A 66 -7.79 1.51 12.31
N TRP A 67 -6.50 1.68 12.62
CA TRP A 67 -5.40 1.05 11.93
C TRP A 67 -5.45 -0.48 12.12
N LYS A 68 -5.54 -1.23 11.02
CA LYS A 68 -5.74 -2.69 11.05
C LYS A 68 -4.46 -3.52 10.93
N PRO A 69 -3.51 -3.21 10.02
CA PRO A 69 -2.33 -4.03 9.83
C PRO A 69 -1.45 -4.05 11.08
N LYS A 70 -0.98 -5.23 11.44
CA LYS A 70 -0.06 -5.46 12.56
C LYS A 70 1.32 -5.80 12.03
N ALA A 71 2.33 -5.64 12.88
CA ALA A 71 3.67 -6.12 12.55
C ALA A 71 3.63 -7.61 12.17
N GLY A 72 4.28 -7.97 11.06
CA GLY A 72 4.26 -9.31 10.47
C GLY A 72 3.12 -9.58 9.49
N ASP A 73 2.11 -8.73 9.37
CA ASP A 73 1.10 -8.88 8.31
C ASP A 73 1.70 -8.58 6.93
N PRO A 74 1.18 -9.16 5.82
CA PRO A 74 1.59 -8.77 4.47
C PRO A 74 1.44 -7.26 4.25
N TYR A 75 2.48 -6.65 3.68
CA TYR A 75 2.51 -5.21 3.43
C TYR A 75 1.60 -4.82 2.24
N ASP A 76 0.53 -4.09 2.54
CA ASP A 76 -0.31 -3.45 1.53
C ASP A 76 0.13 -2.00 1.33
N TYR A 77 0.85 -1.74 0.23
CA TYR A 77 1.37 -0.40 -0.10
C TYR A 77 0.30 0.69 -0.22
N ALA A 78 -0.95 0.31 -0.50
CA ALA A 78 -2.05 1.25 -0.70
C ALA A 78 -2.90 1.42 0.57
N TYR A 79 -2.73 0.56 1.56
CA TYR A 79 -3.52 0.59 2.79
C TYR A 79 -3.45 1.93 3.55
N PRO A 80 -2.30 2.64 3.66
CA PRO A 80 -2.28 3.92 4.35
C PRO A 80 -3.28 4.95 3.79
N ASN A 81 -3.49 4.96 2.48
CA ASN A 81 -4.51 5.82 1.85
C ASN A 81 -5.93 5.41 2.26
N ASP A 82 -6.23 4.11 2.29
CA ASP A 82 -7.53 3.61 2.72
C ASP A 82 -7.78 3.91 4.20
N PHE A 83 -6.73 3.85 5.02
CA PHE A 83 -6.77 4.31 6.40
C PHE A 83 -7.13 5.79 6.49
N PHE A 84 -6.46 6.69 5.75
CA PHE A 84 -6.79 8.13 5.78
C PHE A 84 -8.23 8.40 5.33
N GLN A 85 -8.70 7.70 4.31
CA GLN A 85 -10.10 7.79 3.87
C GLN A 85 -11.07 7.38 4.98
N ALA A 86 -10.79 6.29 5.70
CA ALA A 86 -11.61 5.88 6.82
C ALA A 86 -11.50 6.86 8.01
N PHE A 87 -10.29 7.34 8.31
CA PHE A 87 -10.01 8.22 9.44
C PHE A 87 -10.65 9.60 9.27
N SER A 88 -10.78 10.08 8.03
CA SER A 88 -11.47 11.33 7.68
C SER A 88 -12.91 11.44 8.21
N ARG A 89 -13.55 10.30 8.51
CA ARG A 89 -14.90 10.26 9.11
C ARG A 89 -14.91 10.66 10.59
N THR A 90 -13.74 10.74 11.22
CA THR A 90 -13.58 10.94 12.66
C THR A 90 -12.70 12.14 13.02
N VAL A 91 -12.03 12.74 12.04
CA VAL A 91 -11.11 13.87 12.22
C VAL A 91 -11.31 14.90 11.09
N ASP A 92 -11.22 16.19 11.42
CA ASP A 92 -11.15 17.25 10.41
C ASP A 92 -9.71 17.47 9.96
N PHE A 93 -9.37 17.02 8.75
CA PHE A 93 -8.02 17.18 8.21
C PHE A 93 -7.62 18.63 7.95
N ARG A 94 -8.57 19.58 7.94
CA ARG A 94 -8.24 21.02 7.79
C ARG A 94 -7.45 21.55 8.98
N ALA A 95 -7.54 20.90 10.14
CA ALA A 95 -6.76 21.24 11.33
C ALA A 95 -5.25 20.98 11.17
N PHE A 96 -4.86 20.19 10.17
CA PHE A 96 -3.46 19.89 9.87
C PHE A 96 -3.01 20.67 8.64
N ARG A 97 -1.79 21.22 8.69
CA ARG A 97 -1.14 21.79 7.51
C ARG A 97 -0.63 20.69 6.58
N LYS A 98 -0.32 19.51 7.14
CA LYS A 98 0.18 18.34 6.42
C LYS A 98 -0.20 17.07 7.18
N TYR A 99 -0.54 16.02 6.43
CA TYR A 99 -0.61 14.66 6.92
C TYR A 99 -0.12 13.73 5.82
N ASP A 100 0.61 12.67 6.19
CA ASP A 100 1.18 11.75 5.20
C ASP A 100 1.54 10.39 5.83
N ALA A 101 1.71 9.38 5.00
CA ALA A 101 2.26 8.09 5.37
C ALA A 101 3.65 7.92 4.75
N VAL A 102 4.69 8.03 5.57
CA VAL A 102 6.07 7.81 5.14
C VAL A 102 6.42 6.35 5.37
N THR A 103 6.74 5.64 4.29
CA THR A 103 7.11 4.21 4.33
C THR A 103 8.62 4.07 4.19
N LEU A 104 9.24 3.31 5.09
CA LEU A 104 10.70 3.15 5.17
C LEU A 104 11.05 1.66 5.26
N LYS A 105 12.25 1.27 4.82
CA LYS A 105 12.76 -0.08 5.09
C LYS A 105 12.92 -0.23 6.61
N GLY A 106 12.26 -1.23 7.18
CA GLY A 106 12.37 -1.57 8.59
C GLY A 106 13.60 -2.43 8.90
N THR A 107 13.65 -2.96 10.12
CA THR A 107 14.71 -3.90 10.50
C THR A 107 14.43 -5.28 9.93
N GLY A 108 15.38 -5.80 9.15
CA GLY A 108 15.27 -7.09 8.48
C GLY A 108 15.09 -6.97 6.96
N ASP A 109 15.05 -8.12 6.31
CA ASP A 109 14.78 -8.20 4.89
C ASP A 109 13.27 -8.20 4.63
N HIS A 110 12.86 -7.41 3.64
CA HIS A 110 11.47 -7.28 3.22
C HIS A 110 10.49 -6.85 4.32
N VAL A 111 10.93 -5.97 5.22
CA VAL A 111 10.09 -5.32 6.23
C VAL A 111 9.91 -3.85 5.89
N MET A 112 8.67 -3.36 5.95
CA MET A 112 8.33 -1.95 5.71
C MET A 112 7.72 -1.32 6.97
N ASP A 113 8.44 -0.36 7.55
CA ASP A 113 7.94 0.48 8.62
C ASP A 113 7.05 1.59 8.04
N ILE A 114 6.03 2.00 8.79
CA ILE A 114 5.05 2.99 8.38
C ILE A 114 4.96 4.09 9.43
N ASN A 115 5.30 5.32 9.05
CA ASN A 115 5.17 6.49 9.88
C ASN A 115 3.99 7.34 9.39
N LEU A 116 2.89 7.33 10.14
CA LEU A 116 1.77 8.25 9.95
C LEU A 116 2.11 9.57 10.64
N VAL A 117 2.36 10.60 9.84
CA VAL A 117 2.78 11.92 10.31
C VAL A 117 1.63 12.89 10.15
N PHE A 118 1.32 13.62 11.22
CA PHE A 118 0.36 14.72 11.21
C PHE A 118 1.07 15.98 11.70
N GLU A 119 0.95 17.08 10.95
CA GLU A 119 1.51 18.37 11.31
C GLU A 119 0.35 19.35 11.50
N SER A 120 0.14 19.79 12.75
CA SER A 120 -0.87 20.81 13.06
C SER A 120 -0.58 22.12 12.32
N ARG A 121 -1.63 22.90 12.07
CA ARG A 121 -1.50 24.27 11.55
C ARG A 121 -0.90 25.22 12.57
#